data_AF-A0A3M7CH35-F1
#
_entry.id   AF-A0A3M7CH35-F1
#
_cell.length_a   1.000
_cell.length_b   1.000
_cell.length_c   1.000
_cell.angle_alpha   90.00
_cell.angle_beta   90.00
_cell.angle_gamma   90.00
#
_symmetry.space_group_name_H-M   'P 1'
#
loop_
_entity.id
_entity.type
_entity.pdbx_description
1 polymer ?
#
loop_
_entity_poly.entity_id
_entity_poly.type
_entity_poly.pdbx_seq_one_letter_code
_entity_poly.pdbx_strand_id
1 'polypeptide(L)'
;MADPTKPSVTMATVDDIPAILTMIKELAAYEHAEDKVEATEESLLRTLTFAPSPASSTQPHTNPGYAKTLLLRLPSSPTDPADTPSAIAGMAMYFNNYSTWRSKPGVYLEDLYVRPQYRKRGYGKMLIQALAQEC
;
A
#
# COMPACT_ATOMS: atom_id res chain seq x y z
N MET A 1 -18.37 12.84 3.96
CA MET A 1 -17.09 13.14 4.66
C MET A 1 -16.55 11.83 5.23
N ALA A 2 -15.25 11.57 5.12
CA ALA A 2 -14.64 10.43 5.79
C ALA A 2 -14.76 10.59 7.31
N ASP A 3 -15.07 9.51 8.01
CA ASP A 3 -15.16 9.51 9.47
C ASP A 3 -13.76 9.72 10.07
N PRO A 4 -13.50 10.83 10.80
CA PRO A 4 -12.17 11.18 11.27
C PRO A 4 -11.66 10.22 12.35
N THR A 5 -12.49 9.30 12.83
CA THR A 5 -12.16 8.31 13.87
C THR A 5 -11.94 6.91 13.32
N LYS A 6 -12.20 6.68 12.02
CA LYS A 6 -12.02 5.37 11.39
C LYS A 6 -10.77 5.30 10.52
N PRO A 7 -10.08 4.16 10.51
CA PRO A 7 -9.00 3.93 9.55
C PRO A 7 -9.59 3.80 8.14
N SER A 8 -8.76 4.08 7.14
CA SER A 8 -9.14 4.04 5.73
C SER A 8 -8.11 3.27 4.91
N VAL A 9 -8.53 2.71 3.78
CA VAL A 9 -7.64 2.10 2.79
C VAL A 9 -7.79 2.86 1.48
N THR A 10 -6.68 3.36 0.94
CA THR A 10 -6.66 4.09 -0.35
C THR A 10 -5.44 3.71 -1.18
N MET A 11 -5.52 3.88 -2.49
CA MET A 11 -4.37 3.74 -3.37
C MET A 11 -3.28 4.76 -3.01
N ALA A 12 -2.02 4.34 -3.10
CA ALA A 12 -0.86 5.17 -2.81
C ALA A 12 -0.70 6.31 -3.82
N THR A 13 -0.18 7.45 -3.36
CA THR A 13 0.32 8.54 -4.21
C THR A 13 1.85 8.49 -4.28
N VAL A 14 2.44 9.33 -5.14
CA VAL A 14 3.90 9.49 -5.21
C VAL A 14 4.53 9.93 -3.88
N ASP A 15 3.76 10.62 -3.04
CA ASP A 15 4.22 11.11 -1.73
C ASP A 15 4.41 9.97 -0.72
N ASP A 16 3.83 8.79 -1.00
CA ASP A 16 3.90 7.63 -0.12
C ASP A 16 5.11 6.73 -0.35
N ILE A 17 5.91 6.99 -1.38
CA ILE A 17 7.06 6.15 -1.76
C ILE A 17 8.02 5.89 -0.59
N PRO A 18 8.42 6.89 0.23
CA PRO A 18 9.31 6.63 1.37
C PRO A 18 8.68 5.67 2.39
N ALA A 19 7.37 5.78 2.63
CA ALA A 19 6.65 4.91 3.54
C ALA A 19 6.50 3.48 2.99
N ILE A 20 6.25 3.34 1.68
CA ILE A 20 6.21 2.04 0.99
C ILE A 20 7.58 1.36 1.10
N LEU A 21 8.67 2.06 0.76
CA LEU A 21 10.02 1.49 0.82
C LEU A 21 10.38 1.07 2.25
N THR A 22 9.98 1.87 3.25
CA THR A 22 10.18 1.52 4.66
C THR A 22 9.45 0.21 4.99
N MET A 23 8.18 0.05 4.59
CA MET A 23 7.42 -1.17 4.87
C MET A 23 7.94 -2.40 4.10
N ILE A 24 8.47 -2.24 2.88
CA ILE A 24 9.15 -3.33 2.16
C ILE A 24 10.35 -3.83 2.98
N LYS A 25 11.17 -2.91 3.50
CA LYS A 25 12.32 -3.26 4.35
C LYS A 25 11.89 -3.90 5.67
N GLU A 26 10.83 -3.39 6.30
CA GLU A 26 10.27 -3.98 7.52
C GLU A 26 9.72 -5.39 7.28
N LEU A 27 9.05 -5.63 6.15
CA LEU A 27 8.57 -6.96 5.75
C LEU A 27 9.75 -7.91 5.47
N ALA A 28 10.75 -7.47 4.70
CA ALA A 28 11.94 -8.26 4.44
C ALA A 28 12.68 -8.63 5.74
N ALA A 29 12.71 -7.73 6.73
CA ALA A 29 13.27 -8.04 8.05
C ALA A 29 12.46 -9.09 8.82
N TYR A 30 11.14 -9.04 8.70
CA TYR A 30 10.27 -10.08 9.25
C TYR A 30 10.49 -11.44 8.58
N GLU A 31 10.90 -11.46 7.31
CA GLU A 31 11.17 -12.66 6.52
C GLU A 31 12.64 -13.11 6.51
N HIS A 32 13.52 -12.42 7.25
CA HIS A 32 14.97 -12.66 7.28
C HIS A 32 15.62 -12.58 5.88
N ALA A 33 15.24 -11.57 5.11
CA ALA A 33 15.63 -11.37 3.72
C ALA A 33 15.99 -9.91 3.40
N GLU A 34 16.44 -9.11 4.38
CA GLU A 34 16.76 -7.69 4.18
C GLU A 34 17.82 -7.46 3.09
N ASP A 35 18.78 -8.38 2.97
CA ASP A 35 19.86 -8.35 2.00
C ASP A 35 19.38 -8.49 0.54
N LYS A 36 18.14 -8.94 0.34
CA LYS A 36 17.50 -9.08 -0.97
C LYS A 36 16.73 -7.85 -1.41
N VAL A 37 16.61 -6.82 -0.56
CA VAL A 37 15.86 -5.60 -0.90
C VAL A 37 16.73 -4.69 -1.78
N GLU A 38 16.57 -4.82 -3.09
CA GLU A 38 17.20 -3.95 -4.09
C GLU A 38 16.38 -2.67 -4.38
N ALA A 39 15.13 -2.62 -3.90
CA ALA A 39 14.23 -1.51 -4.17
C ALA A 39 14.76 -0.17 -3.63
N THR A 40 14.68 0.86 -4.47
CA THR A 40 14.98 2.27 -4.14
C THR A 40 13.76 3.15 -4.40
N GLU A 41 13.69 4.34 -3.78
CA GLU A 41 12.60 5.29 -4.02
C GLU A 41 12.47 5.64 -5.51
N GLU A 42 13.59 5.82 -6.22
CA GLU A 42 13.60 6.07 -7.67
C GLU A 42 13.03 4.89 -8.48
N SER A 43 13.42 3.66 -8.11
CA SER A 43 12.90 2.46 -8.78
C SER A 43 11.39 2.30 -8.58
N LEU A 44 10.90 2.58 -7.36
CA LEU A 44 9.48 2.52 -7.03
C LEU A 44 8.69 3.62 -7.76
N LEU A 45 9.24 4.84 -7.81
CA LEU A 45 8.66 5.94 -8.59
C LEU A 45 8.48 5.57 -10.07
N ARG A 46 9.45 4.83 -10.63
CA ARG A 46 9.45 4.43 -12.04
C ARG A 46 8.51 3.25 -12.34
N THR A 47 8.30 2.36 -11.38
CA THR A 47 7.66 1.05 -11.61
C THR A 47 6.28 0.89 -11.00
N LEU A 48 5.90 1.70 -10.00
CA LEU A 48 4.56 1.65 -9.42
C LEU A 48 3.57 2.56 -10.15
N THR A 49 2.31 2.17 -10.10
CA THR A 49 1.15 2.97 -10.50
C THR A 49 0.64 3.74 -9.28
N PHE A 50 0.44 5.05 -9.43
CA PHE A 50 0.01 5.93 -8.33
C PHE A 50 -1.35 6.58 -8.59
N ALA A 51 -2.06 6.90 -7.52
CA ALA A 51 -3.21 7.80 -7.55
C ALA A 51 -2.74 9.24 -7.81
N PRO A 52 -3.61 10.11 -8.37
CA PRO A 52 -3.31 11.53 -8.48
C PRO A 52 -2.94 12.13 -7.11
N SER A 53 -1.79 12.81 -7.03
CA SER A 53 -1.41 13.56 -5.83
C SER A 53 -1.93 15.00 -5.92
N PRO A 54 -2.56 15.54 -4.86
CA PRO A 54 -2.94 16.95 -4.80
C PRO A 54 -1.73 17.90 -4.71
N ALA A 55 -0.55 17.42 -4.30
CA ALA A 55 0.66 18.22 -4.10
C ALA A 55 1.55 18.30 -5.35
N SER A 56 1.41 17.37 -6.30
CA SER A 56 2.22 17.35 -7.53
C SER A 56 1.38 17.82 -8.72
N SER A 57 1.60 19.06 -9.14
CA SER A 57 1.22 19.58 -10.46
C SER A 57 2.19 19.16 -11.57
N THR A 58 3.17 18.32 -11.24
CA THR A 58 4.24 17.91 -12.15
C THR A 58 3.75 16.82 -13.10
N GLN A 59 4.18 16.95 -14.35
CA GLN A 59 3.85 16.14 -15.53
C GLN A 59 3.31 14.73 -15.24
N PRO A 60 2.22 14.30 -15.90
CA PRO A 60 1.69 12.95 -15.75
C PRO A 60 2.81 11.94 -15.95
N HIS A 61 3.06 11.09 -14.94
CA HIS A 61 3.96 9.96 -15.08
C HIS A 61 3.48 9.15 -16.30
N THR A 62 4.29 9.11 -17.35
CA THR A 62 3.93 8.51 -18.65
C THR A 62 4.02 6.99 -18.63
N ASN A 63 4.54 6.39 -17.55
CA ASN A 63 4.54 4.95 -17.34
C ASN A 63 3.28 4.55 -16.56
N PRO A 64 2.43 3.65 -17.09
CA PRO A 64 1.28 3.14 -16.34
C PRO A 64 1.68 2.39 -15.06
N GLY A 65 2.95 2.00 -14.89
CA GLY A 65 3.43 1.19 -13.76
C GLY A 65 3.05 -0.28 -13.91
N TYR A 66 3.69 -1.14 -13.12
CA TYR A 66 3.49 -2.60 -13.12
C TYR A 66 2.65 -3.07 -11.93
N ALA A 67 2.82 -2.42 -10.77
CA ALA A 67 2.14 -2.78 -9.53
C ALA A 67 1.52 -1.55 -8.88
N LYS A 68 0.47 -1.78 -8.10
CA LYS A 68 -0.23 -0.79 -7.29
C LYS A 68 -0.04 -1.13 -5.82
N THR A 69 -0.17 -0.12 -4.96
CA THR A 69 -0.14 -0.31 -3.51
C THR A 69 -1.38 0.32 -2.87
N LEU A 70 -2.13 -0.48 -2.12
CA LEU A 70 -3.15 0.01 -1.19
C LEU A 70 -2.48 0.28 0.17
N LEU A 71 -2.79 1.42 0.77
CA LEU A 71 -2.26 1.83 2.07
C LEU A 71 -3.39 1.94 3.08
N LEU A 72 -3.19 1.33 4.24
CA LEU A 72 -4.06 1.49 5.39
C LEU A 72 -3.56 2.64 6.24
N ARG A 73 -4.35 3.71 6.32
CA ARG A 73 -4.08 4.89 7.14
C ARG A 73 -4.94 4.90 8.39
N LEU A 74 -4.33 5.22 9.51
CA LEU A 74 -5.03 5.51 10.75
C LEU A 74 -5.89 6.78 10.61
N PRO A 75 -6.94 6.91 11.42
CA PRO A 75 -7.73 8.14 11.49
C PRO A 75 -6.88 9.38 11.82
N SER A 76 -7.37 10.55 11.40
CA SER A 76 -6.78 11.85 11.80
C SER A 76 -7.06 12.19 13.26
N SER A 77 -8.07 11.56 13.88
CA SER A 77 -8.34 11.62 15.31
C SER A 77 -8.46 10.18 15.86
N PRO A 78 -7.32 9.52 16.15
CA PRO A 78 -7.33 8.17 16.69
C PRO A 78 -7.87 8.14 18.11
N THR A 79 -8.55 7.04 18.44
CA THR A 79 -9.09 6.78 19.78
C THR A 79 -8.04 6.23 20.75
N ASP A 80 -7.05 5.51 20.24
CA ASP A 80 -5.92 5.01 21.02
C ASP A 80 -4.85 6.12 21.11
N PRO A 81 -4.49 6.60 22.31
CA PRO A 81 -3.49 7.65 22.47
C PRO A 81 -2.08 7.23 22.03
N ALA A 82 -1.81 5.93 21.87
CA ALA A 82 -0.54 5.43 21.32
C ALA A 82 -0.47 5.57 19.79
N ASP A 83 -1.61 5.78 19.11
CA ASP A 83 -1.66 5.89 17.66
C ASP A 83 -1.27 7.29 17.20
N THR A 84 -0.35 7.35 16.23
CA THR A 84 -0.03 8.60 15.55
C THR A 84 -1.12 8.93 14.53
N PRO A 85 -1.73 10.14 14.58
CA PRO A 85 -2.74 10.56 13.61
C PRO A 85 -2.29 10.39 12.16
N SER A 86 -3.17 9.86 11.31
CA SER A 86 -2.92 9.66 9.86
C SER A 86 -1.73 8.76 9.52
N ALA A 87 -1.13 8.08 10.48
CA ALA A 87 0.01 7.19 10.21
C ALA A 87 -0.39 6.04 9.29
N ILE A 88 0.54 5.64 8.42
CA ILE A 88 0.39 4.46 7.58
C ILE A 88 0.69 3.23 8.45
N ALA A 89 -0.34 2.40 8.64
CA ALA A 89 -0.31 1.23 9.52
C ALA A 89 -0.06 -0.08 8.76
N GLY A 90 -0.25 -0.11 7.44
CA GLY A 90 0.04 -1.28 6.61
C GLY A 90 -0.14 -1.02 5.13
N MET A 91 0.26 -2.00 4.32
CA MET A 91 0.15 -1.98 2.86
C MET A 91 -0.28 -3.32 2.28
N ALA A 92 -0.85 -3.28 1.08
CA ALA A 92 -1.00 -4.41 0.19
C ALA A 92 -0.50 -4.02 -1.21
N MET A 93 0.58 -4.65 -1.68
CA MET A 93 1.12 -4.44 -3.02
C MET A 93 0.66 -5.56 -3.95
N TYR A 94 0.15 -5.20 -5.12
CA TYR A 94 -0.45 -6.16 -6.03
C TYR A 94 -0.31 -5.73 -7.49
N PHE A 95 -0.50 -6.67 -8.40
CA PHE A 95 -0.58 -6.42 -9.83
C PHE A 95 -1.68 -7.27 -10.47
N ASN A 96 -2.12 -6.83 -11.65
CA ASN A 96 -3.17 -7.54 -12.38
C ASN A 96 -2.57 -8.75 -13.09
N ASN A 97 -3.28 -9.88 -13.06
CA ASN A 97 -2.96 -11.06 -13.84
C ASN A 97 -4.15 -11.46 -14.73
N TYR A 98 -3.93 -12.43 -15.63
CA TYR A 98 -4.98 -12.93 -16.51
C TYR A 98 -4.94 -14.45 -16.62
N SER A 99 -6.08 -15.10 -16.43
CA SER A 99 -6.20 -16.55 -16.58
C SER A 99 -6.60 -16.90 -18.01
N THR A 100 -5.70 -17.54 -18.75
CA THR A 100 -5.97 -17.97 -20.14
C THR A 100 -7.05 -19.03 -20.24
N TRP A 101 -7.18 -19.89 -19.22
CA TRP A 101 -8.21 -20.94 -19.19
C TRP A 101 -9.59 -20.44 -18.80
N ARG A 102 -9.67 -19.43 -17.91
CA ARG A 102 -10.95 -18.83 -17.52
C ARG A 102 -11.33 -17.63 -18.39
N SER A 103 -10.41 -17.12 -19.20
CA SER A 103 -10.53 -15.87 -19.96
C SER A 103 -10.98 -14.70 -19.07
N LYS A 104 -10.41 -14.59 -17.87
CA LYS A 104 -10.81 -13.60 -16.84
C LYS A 104 -9.60 -12.87 -16.27
N PRO A 105 -9.71 -11.55 -16.02
CA PRO A 105 -8.72 -10.82 -15.23
C PRO A 105 -8.74 -11.30 -13.78
N GLY A 106 -7.67 -10.98 -13.06
CA GLY A 106 -7.55 -11.15 -11.63
C GLY A 106 -6.44 -10.29 -11.05
N VAL A 107 -6.17 -10.49 -9.77
CA VAL A 107 -5.08 -9.85 -9.05
C VAL A 107 -4.15 -10.91 -8.47
N TYR A 108 -2.86 -10.59 -8.46
CA TYR A 108 -1.85 -11.29 -7.68
C TYR A 108 -1.39 -10.36 -6.56
N LEU A 109 -1.55 -10.81 -5.31
CA LEU A 109 -1.08 -10.10 -4.13
C LEU A 109 0.37 -10.48 -3.89
N GLU A 110 1.27 -9.50 -4.08
CA GLU A 110 2.71 -9.69 -3.88
C GLU A 110 3.03 -9.61 -2.39
N ASP A 111 2.82 -8.44 -1.79
CA ASP A 111 3.10 -8.18 -0.38
C ASP A 111 1.84 -7.80 0.39
N LEU A 112 1.67 -8.38 1.57
CA LEU A 112 0.68 -7.94 2.55
C LEU A 112 1.35 -7.75 3.90
N TYR A 113 1.37 -6.51 4.39
CA TYR A 113 2.05 -6.18 5.63
C TYR A 113 1.26 -5.19 6.49
N VAL A 114 1.21 -5.47 7.79
CA VAL A 114 0.71 -4.56 8.82
C VAL A 114 1.79 -4.44 9.88
N ARG A 115 2.15 -3.19 10.23
CA ARG A 115 3.19 -2.92 11.21
C ARG A 115 2.86 -3.58 12.55
N PRO A 116 3.84 -4.17 13.26
CA PRO A 116 3.61 -4.98 14.46
C PRO A 116 2.69 -4.33 15.50
N GLN A 117 2.87 -3.05 15.78
CA GLN A 117 2.08 -2.29 16.77
C GLN A 117 0.59 -2.14 16.42
N TYR A 118 0.22 -2.34 15.15
CA TYR A 118 -1.17 -2.23 14.67
C TYR A 118 -1.82 -3.58 14.35
N ARG A 119 -1.13 -4.71 14.62
CA ARG A 119 -1.65 -6.06 14.39
C ARG A 119 -2.78 -6.40 15.37
N LYS A 120 -3.57 -7.43 15.04
CA LYS A 120 -4.74 -7.91 15.80
C LYS A 120 -5.89 -6.88 15.92
N ARG A 121 -5.89 -5.83 15.09
CA ARG A 121 -6.95 -4.82 14.98
C ARG A 121 -7.87 -5.01 13.76
N GLY A 122 -7.72 -6.12 13.02
CA GLY A 122 -8.48 -6.40 11.80
C GLY A 122 -7.95 -5.73 10.52
N TYR A 123 -6.83 -5.00 10.59
CA TYR A 123 -6.27 -4.22 9.48
C TYR A 123 -5.85 -5.04 8.27
N GLY A 124 -5.29 -6.24 8.47
CA GLY A 124 -4.97 -7.14 7.34
C GLY A 124 -6.24 -7.57 6.59
N LYS A 125 -7.34 -7.84 7.31
CA LYS A 125 -8.64 -8.14 6.70
C LYS A 125 -9.18 -6.94 5.92
N MET A 126 -9.03 -5.74 6.45
CA MET A 126 -9.44 -4.50 5.79
C MET A 126 -8.70 -4.28 4.45
N LEU A 127 -7.39 -4.54 4.42
CA LEU A 127 -6.57 -4.49 3.20
C LEU A 127 -7.04 -5.53 2.17
N ILE A 128 -7.27 -6.77 2.58
CA ILE A 128 -7.78 -7.83 1.69
C ILE A 128 -9.18 -7.50 1.15
N GLN A 129 -10.07 -6.95 1.99
CA GLN A 129 -11.41 -6.54 1.56
C GLN A 129 -11.35 -5.42 0.54
N ALA A 130 -10.44 -4.45 0.72
CA ALA A 130 -10.22 -3.38 -0.25
C ALA A 130 -9.65 -3.92 -1.57
N LEU A 131 -8.64 -4.81 -1.50
CA LEU A 131 -8.07 -5.46 -2.68
C LEU A 131 -9.12 -6.25 -3.49
N ALA A 132 -10.05 -6.92 -2.80
CA ALA A 132 -11.14 -7.66 -3.45
C ALA A 132 -12.10 -6.76 -4.26
N GLN A 133 -12.09 -5.43 -4.05
CA GLN A 133 -12.88 -4.48 -4.84
C GLN A 133 -12.15 -3.99 -6.10
N GLU A 134 -10.87 -4.34 -6.30
CA GLU A 134 -10.10 -4.00 -7.51
C GLU A 134 -10.31 -5.03 -8.65
N CYS A 135 -11.13 -6.06 -8.41
CA CYS A 135 -11.46 -7.15 -9.35
C CYS A 135 -12.84 -6.97 -10.01
#